data_AF-A0A6V7WVC0-F1
#
_entry.id   AF-A0A6V7WVC0-F1
#
_cell.length_a   1.000
_cell.length_b   1.000
_cell.length_c   1.000
_cell.angle_alpha   90.00
_cell.angle_beta   90.00
_cell.angle_gamma   90.00
#
_symmetry.space_group_name_H-M   'P 1'
#
loop_
_entity.id
_entity.type
_entity.pdbx_description
1 polymer ?
#
loop_
_entity_poly.entity_id
_entity_poly.type
_entity_poly.pdbx_seq_one_letter_code
_entity_poly.pdbx_strand_id
1 'polypeptide(L)'
;MPMNLQRFVSLPNAFKPLILLLTLLAILLVASAPMKDTPGGMWFFWLTSILQLIFMTSVCVLFLYEAESILSCGRESGWPVVEMSYSGVCTFSNFINTFILAGAHKHEKNAANSCMVAAFTTLFMCILFVIGGLMMFRIWRGFVKSGGNQNPTPNVQTGNIGSMHPGI
;
A
#
# COMPACT_ATOMS: atom_id res chain seq x y z
N MET A 1 23.02 -8.28 1.12
CA MET A 1 22.60 -7.47 2.28
C MET A 1 21.71 -8.34 3.17
N PRO A 2 21.89 -8.35 4.49
CA PRO A 2 21.03 -9.13 5.40
C PRO A 2 19.60 -8.57 5.40
N MET A 3 18.61 -9.46 5.44
CA MET A 3 17.18 -9.12 5.42
C MET A 3 16.71 -8.65 6.81
N ASN A 4 16.03 -7.49 6.89
CA ASN A 4 15.57 -6.92 8.15
C ASN A 4 14.04 -7.05 8.34
N LEU A 5 13.61 -8.21 8.84
CA LEU A 5 12.18 -8.51 9.06
C LEU A 5 11.55 -7.69 10.19
N GLN A 6 12.34 -7.17 11.13
CA GLN A 6 11.86 -6.42 12.29
C GLN A 6 11.17 -5.10 11.89
N ARG A 7 11.47 -4.58 10.69
CA ARG A 7 10.84 -3.39 10.12
C ARG A 7 9.34 -3.52 9.83
N PHE A 8 8.83 -4.73 9.64
CA PHE A 8 7.39 -4.96 9.43
C PHE A 8 6.60 -5.06 10.74
N VAL A 9 7.25 -4.98 11.90
CA VAL A 9 6.58 -5.09 13.20
C VAL A 9 5.99 -3.74 13.64
N SER A 10 6.49 -2.62 13.10
CA SER A 10 5.97 -1.28 13.39
C SER A 10 4.91 -0.84 12.38
N LEU A 11 3.84 -0.20 12.89
CA LEU A 11 2.91 0.56 12.05
C LEU A 11 3.59 1.85 11.59
N PRO A 12 3.37 2.31 10.33
CA PRO A 12 2.45 1.78 9.33
C PRO A 12 3.00 0.65 8.43
N ASN A 13 4.26 0.25 8.60
CA ASN A 13 4.93 -0.69 7.70
C ASN A 13 4.34 -2.10 7.71
N ALA A 14 3.74 -2.52 8.83
CA ALA A 14 3.00 -3.78 8.93
C ALA A 14 1.85 -3.88 7.91
N PHE A 15 1.31 -2.76 7.42
CA PHE A 15 0.23 -2.77 6.42
C PHE A 15 0.70 -3.20 5.03
N LYS A 16 1.99 -3.05 4.70
CA LYS A 16 2.52 -3.40 3.37
C LYS A 16 2.32 -4.87 3.01
N PRO A 17 2.78 -5.86 3.82
CA PRO A 17 2.54 -7.27 3.53
C PRO A 17 1.05 -7.65 3.65
N LEU A 18 0.31 -7.01 4.55
CA LEU A 18 -1.13 -7.25 4.69
C LEU A 18 -1.90 -6.84 3.43
N ILE A 19 -1.62 -5.64 2.90
CA ILE A 19 -2.22 -5.13 1.66
C ILE A 19 -1.85 -6.02 0.47
N LEU A 20 -0.61 -6.52 0.42
CA LEU A 20 -0.18 -7.45 -0.62
C LEU A 20 -1.00 -8.75 -0.59
N LEU A 21 -1.18 -9.33 0.59
CA LEU A 21 -1.99 -10.55 0.78
C LEU A 21 -3.46 -10.31 0.43
N LEU A 22 -4.03 -9.18 0.84
CA LEU A 22 -5.40 -8.81 0.50
C LEU A 22 -5.57 -8.60 -1.01
N THR A 23 -4.58 -8.00 -1.68
CA THR A 23 -4.60 -7.80 -3.14
C THR A 23 -4.62 -9.14 -3.86
N LEU A 24 -3.77 -10.09 -3.44
CA LEU A 24 -3.78 -11.47 -3.96
C LEU A 24 -5.12 -12.17 -3.70
N LEU A 25 -5.67 -12.03 -2.51
CA LEU A 25 -6.98 -12.61 -2.16
C LEU A 25 -8.08 -12.05 -3.07
N ALA A 26 -8.14 -10.74 -3.29
CA ALA A 26 -9.13 -10.12 -4.17
C ALA A 26 -9.00 -10.63 -5.61
N ILE A 27 -7.77 -10.76 -6.13
CA ILE A 27 -7.51 -11.33 -7.46
C ILE A 27 -8.00 -12.78 -7.54
N LEU A 28 -7.68 -13.62 -6.55
CA LEU A 28 -8.08 -15.03 -6.52
C LEU A 28 -9.61 -15.20 -6.42
N LEU A 29 -10.28 -14.37 -5.61
CA LEU A 29 -11.74 -14.40 -5.48
C LEU A 29 -12.44 -14.05 -6.79
N VAL A 30 -11.92 -13.08 -7.53
CA VAL A 30 -12.48 -12.68 -8.83
C VAL A 30 -12.10 -13.67 -9.93
N ALA A 31 -10.88 -14.22 -9.91
CA ALA A 31 -10.41 -15.22 -10.87
C ALA A 31 -11.17 -16.56 -10.76
N SER A 32 -11.50 -16.96 -9.52
CA SER A 32 -12.22 -18.21 -9.24
C SER A 32 -13.72 -18.13 -9.48
N ALA A 33 -14.25 -16.94 -9.74
CA ALA A 33 -15.66 -16.73 -10.00
C ALA A 33 -15.99 -17.07 -11.48
N PRO A 34 -16.88 -18.06 -11.74
CA PRO A 34 -17.28 -18.40 -13.10
C PRO A 34 -18.22 -17.32 -13.64
N MET A 35 -17.67 -16.32 -14.33
CA MET A 35 -18.44 -15.26 -15.00
C MET A 35 -18.61 -15.61 -16.47
N LYS A 36 -19.85 -15.79 -16.93
CA LYS A 36 -20.15 -16.06 -18.34
C LYS A 36 -20.20 -14.75 -19.12
N ASP A 37 -20.80 -13.72 -18.53
CA ASP A 37 -20.78 -12.36 -19.04
C ASP A 37 -19.91 -11.48 -18.15
N THR A 38 -18.89 -10.85 -18.75
CA THR A 38 -18.00 -9.97 -18.00
C THR A 38 -18.66 -8.59 -17.86
N PRO A 39 -19.05 -8.16 -16.64
CA PRO A 39 -19.69 -6.85 -16.47
C PRO A 39 -18.75 -5.72 -16.89
N GLY A 40 -19.34 -4.64 -17.39
CA GLY A 40 -18.59 -3.46 -17.84
C GLY A 40 -17.68 -2.92 -16.73
N GLY A 41 -16.41 -2.70 -17.06
CA GLY A 41 -15.41 -2.17 -16.11
C GLY A 41 -14.50 -3.23 -15.47
N MET A 42 -14.73 -4.53 -15.64
CA MET A 42 -13.81 -5.55 -15.08
C MET A 42 -12.38 -5.44 -15.61
N TRP A 43 -12.18 -4.92 -16.83
CA TRP A 43 -10.85 -4.63 -17.35
C TRP A 43 -10.08 -3.64 -16.46
N PHE A 44 -10.77 -2.66 -15.86
CA PHE A 44 -10.19 -1.68 -14.94
C PHE A 44 -9.79 -2.35 -13.62
N PHE A 45 -10.64 -3.25 -13.11
CA PHE A 45 -10.30 -4.07 -11.95
C PHE A 45 -9.02 -4.87 -12.18
N TRP A 46 -8.90 -5.57 -13.31
CA TRP A 46 -7.71 -6.36 -13.63
C TRP A 46 -6.47 -5.50 -13.77
N LEU A 47 -6.56 -4.39 -14.52
CA LEU A 47 -5.45 -3.47 -14.72
C LEU A 47 -4.96 -2.87 -13.40
N THR A 48 -5.87 -2.35 -12.58
CA THR A 48 -5.49 -1.72 -11.30
C THR A 48 -4.99 -2.75 -10.28
N SER A 49 -5.56 -3.94 -10.23
CA SER A 49 -5.13 -5.00 -9.32
C SER A 49 -3.74 -5.56 -9.67
N ILE A 50 -3.45 -5.74 -10.97
CA ILE A 50 -2.13 -6.18 -11.43
C ILE A 50 -1.07 -5.11 -11.17
N LEU A 51 -1.37 -3.84 -11.49
CA LEU A 51 -0.45 -2.73 -11.20
C LEU A 51 -0.20 -2.58 -9.70
N GLN A 52 -1.25 -2.68 -8.87
CA GLN A 52 -1.13 -2.65 -7.42
C GLN A 52 -0.31 -3.83 -6.91
N LEU A 53 -0.49 -5.04 -7.47
CA LEU A 53 0.31 -6.22 -7.10
C LEU A 53 1.79 -6.00 -7.38
N ILE A 54 2.14 -5.59 -8.61
CA ILE A 54 3.54 -5.34 -9.01
C ILE A 54 4.16 -4.25 -8.13
N PHE A 55 3.44 -3.15 -7.92
CA PHE A 55 3.93 -2.02 -7.15
C PHE A 55 4.08 -2.35 -5.65
N MET A 56 3.10 -3.00 -5.03
CA MET A 56 3.21 -3.39 -3.61
C MET A 56 4.29 -4.45 -3.40
N THR A 57 4.50 -5.34 -4.37
CA THR A 57 5.60 -6.30 -4.35
C THR A 57 6.94 -5.57 -4.41
N SER A 58 7.11 -4.60 -5.32
CA SER A 58 8.36 -3.84 -5.40
C SER A 58 8.61 -3.01 -4.14
N VAL A 59 7.58 -2.38 -3.57
CA VAL A 59 7.67 -1.68 -2.27
C VAL A 59 8.10 -2.63 -1.16
N CYS A 60 7.52 -3.82 -1.04
CA CYS A 60 7.91 -4.80 -0.02
C CYS A 60 9.37 -5.24 -0.20
N VAL A 61 9.81 -5.50 -1.43
CA VAL A 61 11.19 -5.87 -1.74
C VAL A 61 12.16 -4.74 -1.39
N LEU A 62 11.85 -3.49 -1.78
CA LEU A 62 12.68 -2.33 -1.45
C LEU A 62 12.76 -2.10 0.07
N PHE A 63 11.67 -2.34 0.80
CA PHE A 63 11.64 -2.25 2.25
C PHE A 63 12.47 -3.35 2.93
N LEU A 64 12.43 -4.59 2.39
CA LEU A 64 13.24 -5.72 2.87
C LEU A 64 14.75 -5.49 2.72
N TYR A 65 15.15 -4.77 1.67
CA TYR A 65 16.55 -4.43 1.37
C TYR A 65 16.96 -3.02 1.84
N GLU A 66 16.09 -2.31 2.57
CA GLU A 66 16.33 -0.93 3.04
C GLU A 66 16.72 0.05 1.93
N ALA A 67 16.24 -0.19 0.70
CA ALA A 67 16.59 0.55 -0.52
C ALA A 67 15.51 1.58 -0.93
N GLU A 68 14.74 2.07 0.04
CA GLU A 68 13.64 3.05 -0.14
C GLU A 68 14.12 4.35 -0.80
N SER A 69 15.40 4.69 -0.61
CA SER A 69 16.06 5.85 -1.19
C SER A 69 16.04 5.87 -2.72
N ILE A 70 15.91 4.72 -3.36
CA ILE A 70 15.79 4.61 -4.83
C ILE A 70 14.49 5.28 -5.30
N LEU A 71 13.39 5.10 -4.58
CA LEU A 71 12.08 5.68 -4.91
C LEU A 71 11.94 7.12 -4.42
N SER A 72 12.64 7.50 -3.35
CA SER A 72 12.61 8.86 -2.81
C SER A 72 13.66 9.80 -3.43
N CYS A 73 14.32 9.38 -4.51
CA CYS A 73 15.41 10.11 -5.16
C CYS A 73 16.54 10.54 -4.20
N GLY A 74 16.84 9.69 -3.21
CA GLY A 74 17.86 9.95 -2.19
C GLY A 74 17.46 10.93 -1.09
N ARG A 75 16.21 11.41 -1.07
CA ARG A 75 15.74 12.36 -0.06
C ARG A 75 15.15 11.64 1.15
N GLU A 76 15.71 11.90 2.34
CA GLU A 76 15.25 11.28 3.59
C GLU A 76 13.78 11.60 3.91
N SER A 77 13.34 12.83 3.63
CA SER A 77 11.95 13.25 3.78
C SER A 77 11.03 12.86 2.61
N GLY A 78 11.58 12.22 1.58
CA GLY A 78 10.83 11.87 0.36
C GLY A 78 9.95 10.64 0.52
N TRP A 79 10.34 9.67 1.38
CA TRP A 79 9.60 8.42 1.54
C TRP A 79 8.13 8.62 2.00
N PRO A 80 7.83 9.44 3.02
CA PRO A 80 6.45 9.71 3.41
C PRO A 80 5.61 10.32 2.28
N VAL A 81 6.21 11.13 1.40
CA VAL A 81 5.52 11.74 0.26
C VAL A 81 5.18 10.69 -0.80
N VAL A 82 6.14 9.83 -1.12
CA VAL A 82 5.92 8.69 -2.03
C VAL A 82 4.80 7.81 -1.47
N GLU A 83 4.84 7.53 -0.17
CA GLU A 83 3.85 6.67 0.50
C GLU A 83 2.44 7.26 0.52
N MET A 84 2.30 8.56 0.79
CA MET A 84 1.02 9.25 0.65
C MET A 84 0.51 9.24 -0.79
N SER A 85 1.39 9.43 -1.78
CA SER A 85 1.00 9.54 -3.18
C SER A 85 0.42 8.24 -3.72
N TYR A 86 1.12 7.11 -3.53
CA TYR A 86 0.58 5.84 -3.99
C TYR A 86 -0.62 5.40 -3.15
N SER A 87 -0.65 5.71 -1.85
CA SER A 87 -1.82 5.41 -1.01
C SER A 87 -3.08 6.12 -1.51
N GLY A 88 -2.97 7.38 -1.94
CA GLY A 88 -4.08 8.11 -2.54
C GLY A 88 -4.58 7.48 -3.84
N VAL A 89 -3.67 7.13 -4.76
CA VAL A 89 -4.03 6.47 -6.03
C VAL A 89 -4.68 5.11 -5.77
N CYS A 90 -4.08 4.27 -4.94
CA CYS A 90 -4.61 2.96 -4.59
C CYS A 90 -5.95 3.04 -3.85
N THR A 91 -6.15 4.05 -2.99
CA THR A 91 -7.45 4.30 -2.34
C THR A 91 -8.53 4.55 -3.39
N PHE A 92 -8.26 5.47 -4.32
CA PHE A 92 -9.21 5.82 -5.38
C PHE A 92 -9.52 4.64 -6.30
N SER A 93 -8.50 3.90 -6.73
CA SER A 93 -8.67 2.71 -7.57
C SER A 93 -9.47 1.62 -6.84
N ASN A 94 -9.19 1.33 -5.57
CA ASN A 94 -9.92 0.34 -4.79
C ASN A 94 -11.38 0.75 -4.52
N PHE A 95 -11.63 2.05 -4.35
CA PHE A 95 -12.98 2.57 -4.24
C PHE A 95 -13.79 2.30 -5.51
N ILE A 96 -13.24 2.60 -6.69
CA ILE A 96 -13.89 2.27 -7.98
C ILE A 96 -14.10 0.76 -8.12
N ASN A 97 -13.09 -0.05 -7.80
CA ASN A 97 -13.16 -1.51 -7.88
C ASN A 97 -14.27 -2.09 -6.99
N THR A 98 -14.54 -1.48 -5.83
CA THR A 98 -15.65 -1.87 -4.95
C THR A 98 -16.99 -1.80 -5.68
N PHE A 99 -17.26 -0.72 -6.42
CA PHE A 99 -18.51 -0.57 -7.18
C PHE A 99 -18.59 -1.49 -8.39
N ILE A 100 -17.48 -1.72 -9.09
CA ILE A 100 -17.42 -2.65 -10.22
C ILE A 100 -17.78 -4.07 -9.74
N LEU A 101 -17.19 -4.52 -8.63
CA LEU A 101 -17.42 -5.85 -8.07
C LEU A 101 -18.83 -5.98 -7.44
N ALA A 102 -19.32 -4.92 -6.77
CA ALA A 102 -20.69 -4.88 -6.27
C ALA A 102 -21.73 -4.87 -7.41
N GLY A 103 -21.41 -4.25 -8.55
CA GLY A 103 -22.20 -4.32 -9.76
C GLY A 103 -22.21 -5.73 -10.37
N ALA A 104 -21.04 -6.39 -10.40
CA ALA A 104 -20.89 -7.75 -10.91
C ALA A 104 -21.76 -8.78 -10.17
N HIS A 105 -21.98 -8.59 -8.87
CA HIS A 105 -22.87 -9.43 -8.06
C HIS A 105 -24.30 -9.53 -8.63
N LYS A 106 -24.82 -8.48 -9.30
CA LYS A 106 -26.19 -8.46 -9.81
C LYS A 106 -26.39 -9.27 -11.09
N HIS A 107 -25.33 -9.53 -11.84
CA HIS A 107 -25.41 -10.13 -13.17
C HIS A 107 -25.28 -11.66 -13.14
N GLU A 108 -24.60 -12.24 -12.15
CA GLU A 108 -24.24 -13.67 -12.15
C GLU A 108 -24.55 -14.34 -10.80
N LYS A 109 -25.65 -15.11 -10.72
CA LYS A 109 -26.10 -15.77 -9.48
C LYS A 109 -25.07 -16.76 -8.92
N ASN A 110 -24.25 -17.38 -9.77
CA ASN A 110 -23.25 -18.37 -9.36
C ASN A 110 -21.93 -17.73 -8.89
N ALA A 111 -21.60 -16.53 -9.41
CA ALA A 111 -20.40 -15.77 -9.03
C ALA A 111 -20.68 -14.71 -7.95
N ALA A 112 -21.96 -14.51 -7.60
CA ALA A 112 -22.44 -13.41 -6.76
C ALA A 112 -21.72 -13.32 -5.40
N ASN A 113 -21.49 -14.46 -4.74
CA ASN A 113 -20.87 -14.48 -3.41
C ASN A 113 -19.38 -14.09 -3.49
N SER A 114 -18.62 -14.68 -4.41
CA SER A 114 -17.19 -14.37 -4.58
C SER A 114 -16.95 -12.91 -4.96
N CYS A 115 -17.76 -12.36 -5.87
CA CYS A 115 -17.68 -10.95 -6.26
C CYS A 115 -18.01 -10.02 -5.08
N MET A 116 -18.99 -10.36 -4.25
CA MET A 116 -19.34 -9.57 -3.08
C MET A 116 -18.24 -9.60 -2.02
N VAL A 117 -17.66 -10.77 -1.72
CA VAL A 117 -16.51 -10.87 -0.81
C VAL A 117 -15.30 -10.10 -1.35
N ALA A 118 -15.05 -10.17 -2.66
CA ALA A 118 -13.99 -9.38 -3.29
C ALA A 118 -14.25 -7.87 -3.17
N ALA A 119 -15.50 -7.41 -3.34
CA ALA A 119 -15.88 -6.01 -3.16
C ALA A 119 -15.66 -5.53 -1.72
N PHE A 120 -16.02 -6.36 -0.73
CA PHE A 120 -15.71 -6.04 0.67
C PHE A 120 -14.20 -6.01 0.93
N THR A 121 -13.44 -6.90 0.29
CA THR A 121 -11.99 -6.97 0.43
C THR A 121 -11.32 -5.73 -0.17
N THR A 122 -11.76 -5.24 -1.33
CA THR A 122 -11.24 -4.00 -1.93
C THR A 122 -11.65 -2.76 -1.13
N LEU A 123 -12.85 -2.74 -0.54
CA LEU A 123 -13.26 -1.69 0.39
C LEU A 123 -12.39 -1.68 1.66
N PHE A 124 -12.07 -2.85 2.21
CA PHE A 124 -11.19 -2.96 3.37
C PHE A 124 -9.77 -2.47 3.04
N MET A 125 -9.24 -2.82 1.86
CA MET A 125 -7.97 -2.26 1.37
C MET A 125 -8.01 -0.74 1.23
N CYS A 126 -9.11 -0.17 0.74
CA CYS A 126 -9.30 1.28 0.66
C CYS A 126 -9.13 1.94 2.04
N ILE A 127 -9.75 1.37 3.08
CA ILE A 127 -9.60 1.87 4.46
C ILE A 127 -8.15 1.78 4.94
N LEU A 128 -7.46 0.65 4.68
CA LEU A 128 -6.06 0.48 5.07
C LEU A 128 -5.14 1.49 4.39
N PHE A 129 -5.33 1.76 3.09
CA PHE A 129 -4.57 2.79 2.37
C PHE A 129 -4.83 4.20 2.91
N VAL A 130 -6.08 4.52 3.27
CA VAL A 130 -6.40 5.81 3.91
C VAL A 130 -5.69 5.93 5.26
N ILE A 131 -5.76 4.91 6.11
CA ILE A 131 -5.12 4.94 7.43
C ILE A 131 -3.58 5.02 7.28
N GLY A 132 -2.99 4.20 6.41
CA GLY A 132 -1.55 4.23 6.12
C GLY A 132 -1.10 5.60 5.59
N GLY A 133 -1.86 6.17 4.66
CA GLY A 133 -1.62 7.51 4.14
C GLY A 133 -1.73 8.60 5.21
N LEU A 134 -2.73 8.54 6.10
CA LEU A 134 -2.88 9.49 7.21
C LEU A 134 -1.75 9.38 8.25
N MET A 135 -1.30 8.16 8.56
CA MET A 135 -0.15 7.94 9.43
C MET A 135 1.12 8.55 8.83
N MET A 136 1.36 8.34 7.53
CA MET A 136 2.49 8.94 6.83
C MET A 136 2.37 10.45 6.67
N PHE A 137 1.17 10.99 6.50
CA PHE A 137 0.93 12.43 6.52
C PHE A 137 1.30 13.06 7.87
N ARG A 138 0.94 12.39 8.98
CA ARG A 138 1.33 12.82 10.32
C ARG A 138 2.85 12.82 10.48
N ILE A 139 3.54 11.78 10.01
CA ILE A 139 5.00 11.67 10.03
C ILE A 139 5.64 12.77 9.19
N TRP A 140 5.16 12.98 7.96
CA TRP A 140 5.63 14.03 7.06
C TRP A 140 5.51 15.42 7.67
N ARG A 141 4.37 15.74 8.30
CA ARG A 141 4.20 17.01 9.03
C ARG A 141 5.19 17.18 10.17
N GLY A 142 5.64 16.09 10.80
CA GLY A 142 6.71 16.11 11.80
C GLY A 142 8.02 16.61 11.20
N PHE A 143 8.41 16.09 10.04
CA PHE A 143 9.61 16.53 9.31
C PHE A 143 9.55 17.98 8.83
N VAL A 144 8.38 18.45 8.40
CA VAL A 144 8.20 19.86 7.98
C VAL A 144 8.36 20.82 9.16
N LYS A 145 7.80 20.46 10.34
CA LYS A 145 7.88 21.28 11.55
C LYS A 145 9.28 21.32 12.17
N SER A 146 10.05 20.24 12.06
CA SER A 146 11.41 20.18 12.62
C SER A 146 12.46 20.92 11.78
N GLY A 147 12.08 21.46 10.61
CA GLY A 147 13.03 22.18 9.74
C GLY A 147 14.14 21.29 9.16
N GLY A 148 14.04 19.96 9.30
CA GLY A 148 15.06 18.96 8.89
C GLY A 148 15.25 18.81 7.38
N ASN A 149 14.91 19.84 6.60
CA ASN A 149 15.12 19.92 5.16
C ASN A 149 16.50 20.53 4.80
N GLN A 150 17.40 20.68 5.77
CA GLN A 150 18.79 21.09 5.56
C GLN A 150 19.73 19.90 5.76
N ASN A 151 20.19 19.39 4.62
CA ASN A 151 21.15 18.31 4.29
C ASN A 151 22.39 18.15 5.24
N PRO A 152 23.28 17.20 4.92
CA PRO A 152 23.37 15.80 5.36
C PRO A 152 24.24 15.64 6.63
N THR A 153 23.82 14.81 7.60
CA THR A 153 24.72 14.37 8.69
C THR A 153 24.94 12.85 8.61
N PRO A 154 26.15 12.36 8.94
CA PRO A 154 26.59 11.05 8.52
C PRO A 154 25.90 9.94 9.33
N ASN A 155 25.44 8.91 8.61
CA ASN A 155 25.22 7.55 9.09
C ASN A 155 24.56 7.42 10.47
N VAL A 156 23.30 7.81 10.61
CA VAL A 156 22.44 7.13 11.59
C VAL A 156 22.00 5.81 10.96
N GLN A 157 22.77 4.75 11.25
CA GLN A 157 22.35 3.39 10.91
C GLN A 157 21.00 3.11 11.56
N THR A 158 20.00 2.79 10.74
CA THR A 158 18.66 2.46 11.21
C THR A 158 18.73 1.16 12.01
N GLY A 159 18.62 1.27 13.34
CA GLY A 159 18.82 0.17 14.30
C GLY A 159 19.69 0.53 15.51
N ASN A 160 20.41 1.66 15.47
CA ASN A 160 21.17 2.14 16.62
C ASN A 160 20.36 3.15 17.46
N ILE A 161 19.71 2.66 18.52
CA ILE A 161 18.93 3.48 19.47
C ILE A 161 19.88 4.36 20.33
N GLY A 162 21.18 4.05 20.36
CA GLY A 162 22.17 4.68 21.23
C GLY A 162 22.65 6.08 20.84
N SER A 163 22.25 6.61 19.68
CA SER A 163 22.63 7.96 19.24
C SER A 163 21.46 8.96 19.18
N MET A 164 20.27 8.58 19.66
CA MET A 164 19.18 9.54 19.91
C MET A 164 19.40 10.22 21.26
N HIS A 165 20.43 11.07 21.35
CA HIS A 165 20.50 11.99 22.49
C HIS A 165 19.45 13.10 22.26
N PRO A 166 18.55 13.37 23.22
CA PRO A 166 17.60 14.47 23.10
C PRO A 166 18.38 15.76 23.34
N GLY A 167 18.73 16.46 22.26
CA GLY A 167 19.30 17.80 22.35
C GLY A 167 18.24 18.77 22.87
N ILE A 168 18.34 19.07 24.17
CA ILE A 168 18.15 20.43 24.69
C ILE A 168 19.46 21.16 24.43
#